data_AF-A0A5P0YSF1-F1
#
_entry.id   AF-A0A5P0YSF1-F1
#
_cell.length_a   1.000
_cell.length_b   1.000
_cell.length_c   1.000
_cell.angle_alpha   90.00
_cell.angle_beta   90.00
_cell.angle_gamma   90.00
#
_symmetry.space_group_name_H-M   'P 1'
#
loop_
_entity.id
_entity.type
_entity.pdbx_description
1 polymer ?
#
loop_
_entity_poly.entity_id
_entity_poly.type
_entity_poly.pdbx_seq_one_letter_code
_entity_poly.pdbx_strand_id
1 'polypeptide(L)' 'MALTGCSIRDSICGNGEYPAMTIGGTGSQCVKNGEEVPEGYARYPEGKVPQKVDDKWDVYWRTHTVDKDGAIVEVADGE' A
#
# COMPACT_ATOMS: atom_id res chain seq x y z
N MET A 1 -7.60 -14.87 32.83
CA MET A 1 -7.30 -15.19 31.43
C MET A 1 -6.47 -14.04 30.88
N ALA A 2 -5.16 -14.19 30.81
CA ALA A 2 -4.28 -13.17 30.25
C ALA A 2 -4.41 -13.24 28.72
N LEU A 3 -4.99 -12.22 28.11
CA LEU A 3 -4.90 -12.02 26.67
C LEU A 3 -3.43 -11.66 26.40
N THR A 4 -2.61 -12.65 26.08
CA THR A 4 -1.32 -12.41 25.46
C THR A 4 -1.61 -11.72 24.13
N GLY A 5 -1.56 -10.40 24.11
CA GLY A 5 -1.55 -9.59 22.90
C GLY A 5 -0.29 -9.94 22.13
N CYS A 6 -0.31 -11.04 21.38
CA CYS A 6 0.65 -11.28 20.33
C CYS A 6 0.60 -10.04 19.43
N SER A 7 1.74 -9.41 19.16
CA SER A 7 1.80 -8.30 18.21
C SER A 7 1.52 -8.82 16.78
N ILE A 8 0.25 -9.11 16.50
CA ILE A 8 -0.29 -9.47 15.19
C ILE A 8 -0.60 -8.16 14.46
N ARG A 9 0.41 -7.56 13.83
CA ARG A 9 0.12 -6.50 12.85
C ARG A 9 -0.74 -7.11 11.74
N ASP A 10 -1.91 -6.53 11.51
CA ASP A 10 -2.82 -6.94 10.44
C ASP A 10 -2.12 -6.86 9.07
N SER A 11 -2.45 -7.79 8.18
CA SER A 11 -2.03 -7.71 6.78
C SER A 11 -2.74 -6.55 6.10
N ILE A 12 -2.09 -5.90 5.13
CA ILE A 12 -2.70 -4.80 4.37
C ILE A 12 -3.90 -5.29 3.55
N CYS A 13 -3.77 -6.47 2.95
CA CYS A 13 -4.83 -7.13 2.18
C CYS A 13 -5.08 -8.54 2.68
N GLY A 14 -6.25 -9.08 2.32
CA GLY A 14 -6.60 -10.45 2.63
C GLY A 14 -5.74 -11.47 1.89
N ASN A 15 -5.85 -12.73 2.31
CA ASN A 15 -5.21 -13.82 1.58
C ASN A 15 -5.78 -13.92 0.16
N GLY A 16 -4.90 -13.95 -0.84
CA GLY A 16 -5.31 -14.02 -2.24
C GLY A 16 -5.48 -12.65 -2.91
N GLU A 17 -5.16 -11.57 -2.21
CA GLU A 17 -5.16 -10.21 -2.72
C GLU A 17 -3.76 -9.59 -2.65
N TYR A 18 -3.53 -8.56 -3.46
CA TYR A 18 -2.34 -7.73 -3.41
C TYR A 18 -2.74 -6.25 -3.29
N PRO A 19 -1.91 -5.42 -2.64
CA PRO A 19 -2.19 -4.00 -2.56
C PRO A 19 -1.81 -3.29 -3.86
N ALA A 20 -2.63 -2.32 -4.27
CA ALA A 20 -2.36 -1.37 -5.35
C ALA A 20 -2.49 0.06 -4.83
N MET A 21 -1.55 0.92 -5.19
CA MET A 21 -1.53 2.33 -4.74
C MET A 21 -2.33 3.21 -5.70
N THR A 22 -2.93 4.28 -5.19
CA THR A 22 -3.50 5.35 -6.02
C THR A 22 -2.37 6.12 -6.69
N ILE A 23 -2.49 6.40 -7.99
CA ILE A 23 -1.53 7.25 -8.71
C ILE A 23 -1.73 8.70 -8.25
N GLY A 24 -0.65 9.35 -7.81
CA GLY A 24 -0.68 10.74 -7.35
C GLY A 24 -1.32 10.94 -5.96
N GLY A 25 -1.56 9.87 -5.21
CA GLY A 25 -2.10 9.94 -3.84
C GLY A 25 -1.57 8.84 -2.93
N THR A 26 -1.81 8.97 -1.63
CA THR A 26 -1.32 8.03 -0.60
C THR A 26 -2.28 6.87 -0.34
N GLY A 27 -3.43 6.84 -1.04
CA GLY A 27 -4.43 5.80 -0.93
C GLY A 27 -3.97 4.45 -1.51
N SER A 28 -4.63 3.38 -1.07
CA SER A 28 -4.40 2.03 -1.60
C SER A 28 -5.68 1.20 -1.58
N GLN A 29 -5.77 0.20 -2.44
CA GLN A 29 -6.84 -0.79 -2.45
C GLN A 29 -6.30 -2.21 -2.59
N CYS A 30 -7.11 -3.19 -2.20
CA CYS A 30 -6.81 -4.61 -2.38
C CYS A 30 -7.44 -5.12 -3.67
N VAL A 31 -6.62 -5.77 -4.50
CA VAL A 31 -7.04 -6.36 -5.77
C VAL A 31 -6.72 -7.85 -5.74
N LYS A 32 -7.59 -8.69 -6.28
CA LYS A 32 -7.36 -10.14 -6.23
C LYS A 32 -6.19 -10.54 -7.12
N ASN A 33 -5.44 -11.54 -6.67
CA ASN A 33 -4.33 -12.12 -7.43
C ASN A 33 -4.81 -12.62 -8.81
N GLY A 34 -4.10 -12.20 -9.85
CA GLY A 34 -4.43 -12.53 -11.25
C GLY A 34 -5.37 -11.54 -11.93
N GLU A 35 -5.97 -10.59 -11.19
CA GLU A 35 -6.71 -9.48 -11.80
C GLU A 35 -5.76 -8.33 -12.20
N GLU A 36 -6.20 -7.54 -13.17
CA GLU A 36 -5.52 -6.31 -13.58
C GLU A 36 -5.75 -5.20 -12.55
N VAL A 37 -4.82 -4.25 -12.49
CA VAL A 37 -4.97 -3.10 -11.59
C VAL A 37 -6.03 -2.15 -12.17
N PRO A 38 -7.01 -1.68 -11.37
CA PRO A 38 -8.00 -0.72 -11.84
C PRO A 38 -7.37 0.58 -12.34
N GLU A 39 -8.06 1.28 -13.24
CA GLU A 39 -7.63 2.59 -13.71
C GLU A 39 -7.46 3.59 -12.55
N GLY A 40 -6.41 4.41 -12.62
CA GLY A 40 -6.05 5.35 -11.55
C GLY A 40 -5.23 4.74 -10.40
N TYR A 41 -4.88 3.44 -10.50
CA TYR A 41 -4.02 2.74 -9.55
C TYR A 41 -2.81 2.13 -10.23
N ALA A 42 -1.75 1.92 -9.46
CA ALA A 42 -0.52 1.30 -9.90
C ALA A 42 -0.09 0.17 -8.95
N ARG A 43 0.71 -0.77 -9.48
CA ARG A 43 1.43 -1.72 -8.63
C ARG A 43 2.51 -0.98 -7.86
N TYR A 44 2.75 -1.41 -6.63
CA TYR A 44 3.93 -0.99 -5.89
C TYR A 44 5.21 -1.43 -6.62
N PRO A 45 6.27 -0.60 -6.63
CA PRO A 45 7.57 -1.00 -7.13
C PRO A 45 8.07 -2.28 -6.44
N GLU A 46 8.82 -3.11 -7.18
CA GLU A 46 9.36 -4.35 -6.64
C GLU A 46 10.20 -4.10 -5.38
N GLY A 47 9.98 -4.92 -4.34
CA GLY A 47 10.64 -4.76 -3.05
C GLY A 47 10.15 -3.58 -2.20
N LYS A 48 9.20 -2.77 -2.70
CA LYS A 48 8.56 -1.65 -1.99
C LYS A 48 7.07 -1.86 -1.71
N VAL A 49 6.65 -3.11 -1.64
CA VAL A 49 5.24 -3.49 -1.44
C VAL A 49 4.93 -3.54 0.06
N PRO A 50 3.92 -2.82 0.56
CA PRO A 50 3.47 -2.98 1.93
C PRO A 50 2.79 -4.34 2.11
N GLN A 51 3.05 -4.99 3.23
CA GLN A 51 2.56 -6.33 3.55
C GLN A 51 1.72 -6.31 4.82
N LYS A 52 2.12 -5.51 5.82
CA LYS A 52 1.43 -5.36 7.10
C LYS A 52 1.22 -3.89 7.43
N VAL A 53 0.14 -3.61 8.16
CA VAL A 53 -0.11 -2.30 8.76
C VAL A 53 1.10 -1.87 9.61
N ASP A 54 1.53 -0.63 9.45
CA ASP A 54 2.71 -0.03 10.09
C ASP A 54 4.05 -0.75 9.78
N ASP A 55 4.13 -1.51 8.70
CA ASP A 55 5.43 -1.93 8.18
C ASP A 55 6.18 -0.77 7.52
N LYS A 56 7.45 -1.02 7.17
CA LYS A 56 8.33 -0.01 6.58
C LYS A 56 7.70 0.65 5.35
N TRP A 57 7.04 -0.13 4.50
CA TRP A 57 6.49 0.36 3.24
C TRP A 57 5.14 1.02 3.47
N ASP A 58 4.29 0.47 4.33
CA ASP A 58 3.04 1.11 4.73
C ASP A 58 3.29 2.52 5.26
N VAL A 59 4.28 2.68 6.15
CA VAL A 59 4.67 4.00 6.68
C VAL A 59 5.25 4.91 5.59
N TYR A 60 6.11 4.38 4.72
CA TYR A 60 6.73 5.17 3.65
C TYR A 60 5.70 5.76 2.68
N TRP A 61 4.70 4.97 2.29
CA TRP A 61 3.67 5.37 1.33
C TRP A 61 2.60 6.30 1.91
N ARG A 62 2.63 6.60 3.22
CA ARG A 62 1.77 7.62 3.83
C ARG A 62 2.09 9.04 3.39
N THR A 63 3.30 9.28 2.88
CA THR A 63 3.74 10.60 2.37
C THR A 63 4.30 10.52 0.94
N HIS A 64 4.31 9.34 0.33
CA HIS A 64 4.84 9.11 -1.01
C HIS A 64 3.78 8.47 -1.89
N THR A 65 3.94 8.67 -3.20
CA THR A 65 3.11 8.03 -4.23
C THR A 65 3.91 7.82 -5.49
N VAL A 66 3.32 7.16 -6.48
CA VAL A 66 3.82 7.12 -7.85
C VAL A 66 2.97 8.07 -8.69
N ASP A 67 3.61 8.93 -9.49
CA ASP A 67 2.94 9.82 -10.42
C ASP A 67 2.55 9.11 -11.73
N LYS A 68 1.89 9.84 -12.64
CA LYS A 68 1.46 9.32 -13.95
C LYS A 68 2.61 8.85 -14.84
N ASP A 69 3.83 9.29 -14.58
CA ASP A 69 5.03 8.97 -15.34
C ASP A 69 5.81 7.80 -14.71
N GLY A 70 5.31 7.26 -13.58
CA GLY A 70 5.91 6.14 -12.87
C GLY A 70 7.00 6.56 -11.88
N ALA A 71 7.19 7.85 -11.64
CA ALA A 71 8.17 8.35 -10.69
C ALA A 71 7.62 8.36 -9.27
N ILE A 72 8.46 8.00 -8.28
CA ILE A 72 8.09 8.10 -6.87
C ILE A 72 8.27 9.55 -6.45
N VAL A 73 7.19 10.16 -5.97
CA VAL A 73 7.15 11.56 -5.52
C VAL A 73 6.60 11.63 -4.11
N GLU A 74 7.00 12.66 -3.36
CA GLU A 74 6.32 13.00 -2.12
C GLU A 74 4.96 13.62 -2.45
N VAL A 75 3.92 13.18 -1.76
CA VAL A 75 2.62 13.84 -1.81
C VAL A 75 2.79 15.08 -0.97
N ALA A 76 2.81 16.26 -1.60
CA ALA A 76 2.70 17.50 -0.87
C ALA A 76 1.43 17.39 -0.02
N ASP A 77 1.56 17.46 1.31
CA ASP A 77 0.43 17.72 2.18
C ASP A 77 -0.32 18.89 1.56
N GLY A 78 -1.55 18.64 1.09
CA GLY A 78 -2.34 19.67 0.45
C GLY A 78 -2.47 20.84 1.42
N GLU A 79 -2.08 22.03 0.96
CA GLU A 79 -2.57 23.29 1.51
C GLU A 79 -4.09 23.41 1.30
#